data_AF-X1TJB4-F1
#
_entry.id   AF-X1TJB4-F1
#
_cell.length_a   1.000
_cell.length_b   1.000
_cell.length_c   1.000
_cell.angle_alpha   90.00
_cell.angle_beta   90.00
_cell.angle_gamma   90.00
#
_symmetry.space_group_name_H-M   'P 1'
#
loop_
_entity.id
_entity.type
_entity.pdbx_description
1 polymer ?
#
loop_
_entity_poly.entity_id
_entity_poly.type
_entity_poly.pdbx_seq_one_letter_code
_entity_poly.pdbx_strand_id
1 'polypeptide(L)' 'MMNEGKLKQHITGYTIGAYDLFHIGHLNILRNAKALCDKLIVGITTDELVDVYK' A
#
# COMPACT_ATOMS: atom_id res chain seq x y z
N MET A 1 -5.93 -34.68 -20.85
CA MET A 1 -6.62 -33.58 -20.15
C MET A 1 -5.62 -32.91 -19.21
N MET A 2 -5.75 -31.59 -19.01
CA MET A 2 -4.99 -30.73 -18.09
C MET A 2 -3.62 -30.30 -18.66
N ASN A 3 -3.27 -29.01 -18.75
CA ASN A 3 -3.42 -27.99 -17.72
C ASN A 3 -3.67 -26.62 -18.38
N GLU A 4 -4.79 -25.98 -18.05
CA GLU A 4 -5.04 -24.59 -18.44
C GLU A 4 -4.02 -23.70 -17.74
N GLY A 5 -3.19 -23.00 -18.52
CA GLY A 5 -2.24 -22.03 -18.01
C GLY A 5 -2.97 -20.93 -17.27
N LYS A 6 -3.01 -21.00 -15.93
CA LYS A 6 -3.54 -19.91 -15.10
C LYS A 6 -2.74 -18.64 -15.38
N LEU A 7 -3.41 -17.64 -15.96
CA LEU A 7 -2.92 -16.27 -16.04
C LEU A 7 -2.54 -15.80 -14.63
N LYS A 8 -1.30 -15.36 -14.45
CA LYS A 8 -0.83 -14.81 -13.18
C LYS A 8 -1.62 -13.53 -12.89
N GLN A 9 -2.49 -13.57 -11.88
CA GLN A 9 -3.25 -12.38 -11.48
C GLN A 9 -2.30 -11.33 -10.94
N HIS A 10 -2.36 -10.12 -11.50
CA HIS A 10 -1.57 -8.98 -11.05
C HIS A 10 -2.22 -8.37 -9.81
N ILE A 11 -1.51 -8.34 -8.69
CA ILE A 11 -2.04 -7.88 -7.40
C ILE A 11 -1.65 -6.42 -7.19
N THR A 12 -2.64 -5.53 -7.10
CA THR A 12 -2.44 -4.13 -6.70
C THR A 12 -2.86 -3.95 -5.24
N GLY A 13 -1.91 -3.57 -4.39
CA GLY A 13 -2.14 -3.18 -3.01
C GLY A 13 -2.42 -1.69 -2.87
N TYR A 14 -3.23 -1.34 -1.87
CA TYR A 14 -3.56 0.05 -1.54
C TYR A 14 -3.42 0.28 -0.04
N THR A 15 -2.80 1.38 0.36
CA THR A 15 -2.74 1.85 1.75
C THR A 15 -2.87 3.37 1.78
N ILE A 16 -3.34 3.92 2.89
CA ILE A 16 -3.47 5.35 3.11
C ILE A 16 -2.90 5.72 4.47
N GLY A 17 -2.35 6.93 4.60
CA GLY A 17 -1.87 7.46 5.87
C GLY A 17 -1.45 8.92 5.76
N ALA A 18 -1.27 9.56 6.92
CA ALA A 18 -0.72 10.92 7.01
C ALA A 18 0.80 10.93 6.83
N TYR A 19 1.47 9.86 7.26
CA TYR A 19 2.93 9.71 7.15
C TYR A 19 3.74 10.90 7.71
N ASP A 20 3.21 11.55 8.74
CA ASP A 20 3.84 12.68 9.44
C ASP A 20 5.23 12.29 9.97
N LEU A 21 6.19 13.22 9.86
CA LEU A 21 7.60 13.01 10.18
C LEU A 21 8.12 11.64 9.71
N PHE A 22 8.04 11.40 8.40
CA PHE A 22 8.34 10.11 7.78
C PHE A 22 9.64 9.45 8.32
N HIS A 23 9.48 8.30 8.98
CA HIS A 23 10.56 7.58 9.64
C HIS A 23 10.56 6.08 9.33
N ILE A 24 11.52 5.35 9.88
CA ILE A 24 11.75 3.91 9.60
C ILE A 24 10.51 3.03 9.84
N GLY A 25 9.67 3.35 10.82
CA GLY A 25 8.38 2.68 11.03
C GLY A 25 7.47 2.71 9.80
N HIS A 26 7.26 3.87 9.18
CA HIS A 26 6.48 4.00 7.95
C HIS A 26 7.12 3.23 6.79
N LEU A 27 8.44 3.32 6.64
CA LEU A 27 9.17 2.59 5.61
C LEU A 27 8.97 1.07 5.76
N ASN A 28 9.04 0.53 6.98
CA ASN A 28 8.85 -0.90 7.22
C ASN A 28 7.43 -1.35 6.86
N ILE A 29 6.41 -0.55 7.19
CA ILE A 29 5.02 -0.83 6.81
C ILE A 29 4.88 -0.87 5.27
N LEU A 30 5.41 0.12 4.57
CA LEU A 30 5.35 0.18 3.11
C LEU A 30 6.13 -0.95 2.43
N ARG A 31 7.29 -1.33 2.99
CA ARG A 31 8.07 -2.48 2.50
C ARG A 31 7.31 -3.79 2.66
N ASN A 32 6.68 -4.00 3.81
CA ASN A 32 5.87 -5.18 4.06
C ASN A 32 4.65 -5.22 3.14
N ALA A 33 3.96 -4.09 2.94
CA ALA A 33 2.84 -3.99 2.02
C ALA A 33 3.25 -4.25 0.56
N LYS A 34 4.42 -3.74 0.13
CA LYS A 34 4.94 -3.96 -1.22
C LYS A 34 5.32 -5.42 -1.47
N ALA A 35 5.73 -6.16 -0.45
CA ALA A 35 6.05 -7.59 -0.58
C ALA A 35 4.82 -8.47 -0.86
N LEU A 36 3.61 -7.97 -0.58
CA LEU A 36 2.34 -8.68 -0.77
C LEU A 36 1.68 -8.39 -2.13
N CYS A 37 2.25 -7.50 -2.95
CA CYS A 37 1.62 -7.04 -4.18
C CYS A 37 2.64 -6.75 -5.28
N ASP A 38 2.20 -6.82 -6.53
CA ASP A 38 3.03 -6.44 -7.68
C ASP A 38 3.15 -4.92 -7.78
N LYS A 39 2.08 -4.18 -7.43
CA LYS A 39 2.05 -2.73 -7.38
C LYS A 39 1.44 -2.24 -6.07
N LEU A 40 2.13 -1.33 -5.38
CA LEU A 40 1.60 -0.67 -4.17
C LEU A 40 1.24 0.78 -4.50
N ILE A 41 -0.01 1.17 -4.22
CA ILE A 41 -0.48 2.55 -4.29
C ILE A 41 -0.60 3.07 -2.85
N VAL A 42 -0.02 4.24 -2.58
CA VAL A 42 -0.01 4.86 -1.26
C VAL A 42 -0.72 6.20 -1.34
N GLY A 43 -1.86 6.33 -0.68
CA GLY A 43 -2.57 7.60 -0.51
C GLY A 43 -1.97 8.38 0.65
N ILE A 44 -1.67 9.66 0.45
CA ILE A 44 -1.24 10.58 1.50
C ILE A 44 -2.43 11.47 1.84
N THR A 45 -2.86 11.47 3.10
CA THR A 45 -3.92 12.38 3.56
C THR A 45 -3.37 13.79 3.69
N THR A 46 -4.15 14.79 3.29
CA THR A 46 -3.81 16.20 3.52
C THR A 46 -4.00 16.57 4.99
N ASP A 47 -3.26 17.57 5.46
CA ASP A 47 -3.36 18.08 6.85
C ASP A 47 -4.80 18.52 7.19
N GLU A 48 -5.49 19.13 6.21
CA GLU A 48 -6.90 19.51 6.31
C GLU A 48 -7.82 18.34 6.67
N LEU A 49 -7.51 17.12 6.22
CA LEU A 49 -8.29 15.91 6.55
C LEU A 49 -7.88 15.32 7.90
N VAL A 50 -6.63 15.49 8.30
CA VAL A 50 -6.11 14.99 9.58
C VAL A 50 -6.67 15.81 10.74
N ASP A 51 -6.72 17.13 10.62
CA ASP A 51 -7.20 18.06 11.66
C ASP A 51 -8.72 17.91 11.93
N VAL A 52 -9.48 17.36 10.99
CA VAL A 52 -10.93 17.15 11.14
C VAL A 52 -11.24 15.87 11.92
N TYR A 53 -10.36 14.86 11.91
CA TYR A 53 -10.65 13.51 12.42
C TYR A 53 -9.68 12.99 13.49
N LYS A 54 -8.64 13.75 13.86
CA LYS A 54 -7.79 13.51 15.03
C LYS A 54 -8.16 14.46 16.17
#